data_AF-A0A967KZQ7-F1
#
_entry.id   AF-A0A967KZQ7-F1
#
_cell.length_a   1.000
_cell.length_b   1.000
_cell.length_c   1.000
_cell.angle_alpha   90.00
_cell.angle_beta   90.00
_cell.angle_gamma   90.00
#
_symmetry.space_group_name_H-M   'P 1'
#
loop_
_entity.id
_entity.type
_entity.pdbx_description
1 polymer ?
#
loop_
_entity_poly.entity_id
_entity_poly.type
_entity_poly.pdbx_seq_one_letter_code
_entity_poly.pdbx_strand_id
1 'polypeptide(L)'
;MKVDLFEGTVINGPSNPIVVTDLSGLNNTADIAIKDGLLFTTLFNSDQIAVLDTSTDQVNPFPYIVPFPAGIRGDDPNSQLFDGVQSLAIRPGEAGVDFTGADIYFITGISEQLGSVDSTLQTQ
;
A
#
# COMPACT_ATOMS: atom_id res chain seq x y z
N MET A 1 -2.54 -0.17 9.67
CA MET A 1 -1.73 -0.84 10.72
C MET A 1 -0.31 -0.88 10.20
N LYS A 2 0.69 -0.56 11.01
CA LYS A 2 2.10 -0.63 10.58
C LYS A 2 2.82 -1.77 11.29
N VAL A 3 3.62 -2.50 10.54
CA VAL A 3 4.34 -3.69 11.00
C VAL A 3 5.83 -3.50 10.80
N ASP A 4 6.62 -3.92 11.79
CA ASP A 4 8.05 -4.13 11.65
C ASP A 4 8.29 -5.48 10.97
N LEU A 5 8.90 -5.46 9.79
CA LEU A 5 9.13 -6.65 8.96
C LEU A 5 10.27 -7.53 9.49
N PHE A 6 11.14 -6.99 10.33
CA PHE A 6 12.29 -7.69 10.89
C PHE A 6 11.91 -8.44 12.16
N GLU A 7 11.17 -7.78 13.04
CA GLU A 7 10.68 -8.36 14.30
C GLU A 7 9.35 -9.10 14.14
N GLY A 8 8.61 -8.83 13.06
CA GLY A 8 7.27 -9.40 12.84
C GLY A 8 6.22 -8.86 13.82
N THR A 9 6.43 -7.64 14.34
CA THR A 9 5.59 -7.04 15.38
C THR A 9 4.77 -5.88 14.84
N VAL A 10 3.57 -5.68 15.41
CA VAL A 10 2.74 -4.51 15.10
C VAL A 10 3.28 -3.32 15.88
N ILE A 11 3.75 -2.28 15.18
CA ILE A 11 4.26 -1.04 15.78
C ILE A 11 3.21 0.07 15.82
N ASN A 12 2.15 -0.04 15.01
CA ASN A 12 0.99 0.86 15.02
C ASN A 12 -0.29 0.10 14.66
N GLY A 13 -1.32 0.25 15.47
CA GLY A 13 -2.61 -0.39 15.28
C GLY A 13 -3.79 0.52 15.67
N PRO A 14 -5.02 -0.01 15.71
CA PRO A 14 -6.21 0.80 16.00
C PRO A 14 -6.15 1.56 17.35
N SER A 15 -5.41 1.02 18.32
CA SER A 15 -5.20 1.64 19.64
C SER A 15 -4.11 2.71 19.68
N ASN A 16 -3.23 2.75 18.68
CA ASN A 16 -2.18 3.75 18.54
C ASN A 16 -1.97 4.05 17.04
N PRO A 17 -2.82 4.92 16.45
CA PRO A 17 -2.94 5.06 15.00
C PRO A 17 -1.89 5.99 14.38
N ILE A 18 -1.08 6.70 15.18
CA ILE A 18 -0.05 7.61 14.68
C ILE A 18 1.33 7.05 15.03
N VAL A 19 2.16 6.82 14.01
CA VAL A 19 3.59 6.51 14.16
C VAL A 19 4.38 7.41 13.22
N VAL A 20 5.42 8.04 13.77
CA VAL A 20 6.47 8.67 12.97
C VAL A 20 7.58 7.64 12.84
N THR A 21 7.80 7.15 11.62
CA THR A 21 8.90 6.23 11.33
C THR A 21 10.13 7.04 11.00
N ASP A 22 11.22 6.81 11.72
CA ASP A 22 12.50 7.43 11.38
C ASP A 22 12.96 7.00 9.98
N LEU A 23 13.68 7.87 9.29
CA LEU A 23 14.20 7.62 7.94
C LEU A 23 15.00 6.31 7.86
N SER A 24 15.72 5.95 8.92
CA SER A 24 16.52 4.72 9.01
C SER A 24 15.68 3.44 9.15
N GLY A 25 14.40 3.56 9.49
CA GLY A 25 13.48 2.43 9.68
C GLY A 25 12.45 2.26 8.57
N LEU A 26 12.40 3.16 7.58
CA LEU A 26 11.39 3.13 6.52
C LEU A 26 11.38 1.77 5.81
N ASN A 27 12.53 1.33 5.29
CA ASN A 27 12.65 0.07 4.55
C ASN A 27 12.36 -1.21 5.37
N ASN A 28 12.28 -1.10 6.69
CA ASN A 28 12.04 -2.23 7.61
C ASN A 28 10.59 -2.30 8.07
N THR A 29 9.73 -1.41 7.57
CA THR A 29 8.32 -1.35 7.98
C THR A 29 7.41 -1.33 6.77
N ALA A 30 6.19 -1.83 6.96
CA ALA A 30 5.15 -1.77 5.95
C ALA A 30 3.80 -1.39 6.56
N ASP A 31 3.07 -0.54 5.87
CA ASP A 31 1.67 -0.30 6.18
C ASP A 31 0.80 -1.40 5.57
N ILE A 32 -0.16 -1.85 6.36
CA ILE A 32 -1.15 -2.86 6.04
C ILE A 32 -2.54 -2.26 6.21
N ALA A 33 -3.37 -2.44 5.18
CA ALA A 33 -4.79 -2.16 5.19
C ALA A 33 -5.56 -3.42 4.77
N ILE A 34 -6.69 -3.70 5.41
CA ILE A 34 -7.54 -4.85 5.08
C ILE A 34 -8.92 -4.33 4.68
N LYS A 35 -9.42 -4.79 3.54
CA LYS A 35 -10.76 -4.48 3.02
C LYS A 35 -11.30 -5.71 2.29
N ASP A 36 -12.54 -6.09 2.56
CA ASP A 36 -13.27 -7.15 1.84
C ASP A 36 -12.52 -8.50 1.75
N GLY A 37 -11.80 -8.88 2.81
CA GLY A 37 -11.02 -10.14 2.85
C GLY A 37 -9.68 -10.07 2.11
N LEU A 38 -9.30 -8.90 1.61
CA LEU A 38 -8.02 -8.65 0.95
C LEU A 38 -7.12 -7.78 1.83
N LEU A 39 -5.84 -8.13 1.85
CA LEU A 39 -4.79 -7.41 2.55
C LEU A 39 -3.94 -6.65 1.54
N PHE A 40 -3.84 -5.34 1.70
CA PHE A 40 -3.03 -4.45 0.90
C PHE A 40 -1.80 -4.05 1.73
N THR A 41 -0.61 -4.16 1.15
CA THR A 41 0.64 -3.88 1.85
C THR A 41 1.65 -3.13 0.97
N THR A 42 2.36 -2.18 1.57
CA THR A 42 3.38 -1.36 0.90
C THR A 42 4.70 -2.10 0.76
N LEU A 43 5.31 -2.05 -0.43
CA LEU A 43 6.63 -2.60 -0.70
C LEU A 43 7.61 -1.47 -1.03
N PHE A 44 8.50 -1.17 -0.09
CA PHE A 44 9.43 -0.04 -0.19
C PHE A 44 10.40 -0.19 -1.37
N ASN A 45 11.14 -1.29 -1.46
CA ASN A 45 12.20 -1.44 -2.47
C ASN A 45 11.70 -1.66 -3.91
N SER A 46 10.43 -2.02 -4.07
CA SER A 46 9.83 -2.26 -5.38
C SER A 46 8.87 -1.16 -5.83
N ASP A 47 8.58 -0.17 -4.98
CA ASP A 47 7.62 0.89 -5.25
C ASP A 47 6.26 0.33 -5.69
N GLN A 48 5.74 -0.58 -4.86
CA GLN A 48 4.54 -1.32 -5.18
C GLN A 48 3.61 -1.41 -3.97
N ILE A 49 2.34 -1.60 -4.28
CA ILE A 49 1.34 -2.05 -3.31
C ILE A 49 0.95 -3.47 -3.72
N ALA A 50 1.31 -4.45 -2.90
CA ALA A 50 0.92 -5.83 -3.09
C ALA A 50 -0.46 -6.05 -2.45
N VAL A 51 -1.23 -6.99 -3.01
CA VAL A 51 -2.49 -7.42 -2.43
C VAL A 51 -2.52 -8.93 -2.30
N LEU A 52 -2.98 -9.39 -1.15
CA LEU A 52 -3.01 -10.78 -0.74
C LEU A 52 -4.43 -11.17 -0.34
N ASP A 53 -4.80 -12.41 -0.64
CA ASP A 53 -6.04 -13.01 -0.14
C ASP A 53 -5.81 -13.51 1.30
N THR A 54 -6.56 -12.95 2.25
CA THR A 54 -6.42 -13.28 3.69
C THR A 54 -6.89 -14.69 4.04
N SER A 55 -7.59 -15.38 3.14
CA SER A 55 -8.05 -16.75 3.34
C SER A 55 -7.01 -17.80 2.91
N THR A 56 -6.10 -17.43 2.00
CA THR A 56 -5.10 -18.34 1.44
C THR A 56 -3.66 -17.91 1.69
N ASP A 57 -3.44 -16.71 2.22
CA ASP A 57 -2.14 -16.06 2.40
C ASP A 57 -1.31 -16.01 1.10
N GLN A 58 -1.97 -16.09 -0.06
CA GLN A 58 -1.34 -16.02 -1.36
C GLN A 58 -1.49 -14.62 -1.96
N VAL A 59 -0.49 -14.22 -2.74
CA VAL A 59 -0.61 -13.07 -3.64
C VAL A 59 -1.54 -13.48 -4.78
N ASN A 60 -2.85 -13.27 -4.62
CA ASN A 60 -3.84 -13.40 -5.68
C ASN A 60 -5.14 -12.63 -5.36
N PRO A 61 -5.22 -11.35 -5.74
CA PRO A 61 -6.26 -10.44 -5.29
C PRO A 61 -7.18 -10.02 -6.44
N PHE A 62 -7.63 -11.00 -7.23
CA PHE A 62 -8.75 -10.78 -8.15
C PHE A 62 -9.90 -10.07 -7.40
N PRO A 63 -10.49 -8.99 -7.95
CA PRO A 63 -10.42 -8.54 -9.35
C PRO A 63 -9.32 -7.49 -9.66
N TYR A 64 -8.42 -7.18 -8.73
CA TYR A 64 -7.43 -6.12 -8.92
C TYR A 64 -6.23 -6.57 -9.75
N ILE A 65 -5.66 -5.63 -10.52
CA ILE A 65 -4.35 -5.79 -11.14
C ILE A 65 -3.31 -5.62 -10.04
N VAL A 66 -2.50 -6.65 -9.81
CA VAL A 66 -1.46 -6.58 -8.78
C VAL A 66 -0.12 -7.11 -9.24
N PRO A 67 0.96 -6.63 -8.60
CA PRO A 67 1.01 -5.49 -7.68
C PRO A 67 0.70 -4.15 -8.38
N PHE A 68 0.13 -3.18 -7.64
CA PHE A 68 -0.04 -1.82 -8.17
C PHE A 68 1.33 -1.13 -8.19
N PRO A 69 1.82 -0.65 -9.34
CA PRO A 69 3.01 0.17 -9.38
C PRO A 69 2.70 1.54 -8.77
N ALA A 70 3.66 2.12 -8.05
CA ALA A 70 3.53 3.35 -7.29
C ALA A 70 4.88 4.10 -7.28
N GLY A 71 4.94 5.30 -6.68
CA GLY A 71 6.17 6.12 -6.67
C GLY A 71 6.78 6.33 -8.06
N ILE A 72 8.10 6.48 -8.14
CA ILE A 72 8.81 6.69 -9.41
C ILE A 72 8.65 5.52 -10.39
N ARG A 73 8.45 4.28 -9.90
CA ARG A 73 8.22 3.11 -10.76
C ARG A 73 6.78 2.97 -11.26
N GLY A 74 5.84 3.73 -10.70
CA GLY A 74 4.51 3.97 -11.27
C GLY A 74 4.60 4.65 -12.63
N ASP A 75 5.48 5.66 -12.73
CA ASP A 75 5.65 6.48 -13.92
C ASP A 75 6.74 5.94 -14.87
N ASP A 76 7.85 5.40 -14.32
CA ASP A 76 8.93 4.76 -15.06
C ASP A 76 9.24 3.35 -14.52
N PRO A 77 8.59 2.31 -15.07
CA PRO A 77 8.75 0.92 -14.61
C PRO A 77 10.18 0.38 -14.66
N ASN A 78 11.08 1.00 -15.44
CA ASN A 78 12.47 0.55 -15.61
C ASN A 78 13.45 1.31 -14.70
N SER A 79 12.97 2.26 -13.90
CA SER A 79 13.80 3.05 -13.00
C SER A 79 14.55 2.16 -12.01
N GLN A 80 15.86 2.37 -11.92
CA GLN A 80 16.72 1.74 -10.91
C GLN A 80 16.59 2.41 -9.53
N LEU A 81 15.97 3.59 -9.49
CA LEU A 81 15.64 4.28 -8.25
C LEU A 81 14.28 3.80 -7.73
N PHE A 82 14.03 4.02 -6.44
CA PHE A 82 12.72 3.86 -5.84
C PHE A 82 12.49 5.00 -4.83
N ASP A 83 11.25 5.43 -4.72
CA ASP A 83 10.82 6.46 -3.78
C ASP A 83 10.36 5.89 -2.44
N GLY A 84 10.13 4.58 -2.40
CA GLY A 84 9.85 3.82 -1.21
C GLY A 84 8.42 3.98 -0.73
N VAL A 85 7.47 3.22 -1.25
CA VAL A 85 6.07 3.29 -0.75
C VAL A 85 6.01 2.85 0.73
N GLN A 86 5.40 3.68 1.59
CA GLN A 86 5.48 3.54 3.05
C GLN A 86 4.14 3.58 3.76
N SER A 87 3.33 4.57 3.44
CA SER A 87 2.04 4.75 4.08
C SER A 87 0.92 4.42 3.13
N LEU A 88 -0.12 3.79 3.66
CA LEU A 88 -1.25 3.32 2.87
C LEU A 88 -2.56 3.63 3.59
N ALA A 89 -3.51 4.19 2.86
CA ALA A 89 -4.87 4.36 3.30
C ALA A 89 -5.83 3.88 2.20
N ILE A 90 -6.87 3.17 2.61
CA ILE A 90 -7.97 2.80 1.73
C ILE A 90 -9.19 3.61 2.15
N ARG A 91 -9.78 4.30 1.18
CA ARG A 91 -10.98 5.10 1.37
C ARG A 91 -12.14 4.17 1.79
N PRO A 92 -12.85 4.49 2.88
CA PRO A 92 -14.02 3.73 3.28
C PRO A 92 -15.18 3.94 2.30
N GLY A 93 -16.09 2.98 2.25
CA GLY A 93 -17.30 3.01 1.42
C GLY A 93 -17.18 2.22 0.12
N GLU A 94 -18.27 2.25 -0.64
CA GLU A 94 -18.45 1.58 -1.92
C GLU A 94 -18.20 2.55 -3.09
N ALA A 95 -17.34 2.15 -4.02
CA ALA A 95 -17.06 2.95 -5.20
C ALA A 95 -18.28 3.08 -6.11
N GLY A 96 -18.49 4.26 -6.67
CA GLY A 96 -19.67 4.58 -7.47
C GLY A 96 -20.94 4.86 -6.65
N VAL A 97 -20.93 4.59 -5.34
CA VAL A 97 -22.01 4.91 -4.39
C VAL A 97 -21.59 6.03 -3.46
N ASP A 98 -20.55 5.79 -2.66
CA ASP A 98 -20.06 6.73 -1.63
C ASP A 98 -19.02 7.69 -2.18
N PHE A 99 -18.28 7.29 -3.22
CA PHE A 99 -17.23 8.09 -3.84
C PHE A 99 -16.98 7.74 -5.31
N THR A 100 -16.33 8.65 -6.03
CA THR A 100 -15.80 8.44 -7.38
C THR A 100 -14.29 8.67 -7.43
N GLY A 101 -13.59 7.97 -8.32
CA GLY A 101 -12.14 8.06 -8.49
C GLY A 101 -11.36 7.22 -7.48
N ALA A 102 -10.10 7.60 -7.26
CA ALA A 102 -9.16 6.82 -6.45
C ALA A 102 -9.66 6.49 -5.04
N ASP A 103 -9.43 5.25 -4.65
CA ASP A 103 -9.81 4.65 -3.37
C ASP A 103 -8.61 4.19 -2.56
N ILE A 104 -7.43 4.03 -3.16
CA ILE A 104 -6.19 3.74 -2.46
C ILE A 104 -5.30 4.98 -2.54
N TYR A 105 -4.77 5.41 -1.40
CA TYR A 105 -3.85 6.53 -1.29
C TYR A 105 -2.58 6.07 -0.58
N PHE A 106 -1.45 6.57 -1.03
CA PHE A 106 -0.17 6.21 -0.44
C PHE A 106 0.78 7.40 -0.39
N ILE A 107 1.76 7.32 0.51
CA ILE A 107 2.87 8.28 0.58
C ILE A 107 4.18 7.52 0.37
N THR A 108 5.04 8.08 -0.47
CA THR A 108 6.42 7.61 -0.61
C THR A 108 7.30 8.16 0.51
N GLY A 109 8.18 7.34 1.06
CA GLY A 109 9.00 7.69 2.21
C GLY A 109 10.21 8.55 1.87
N ILE A 110 10.80 8.39 0.68
CA ILE A 110 12.01 9.12 0.26
C ILE A 110 11.64 10.45 -0.40
N SER A 111 10.70 10.44 -1.33
CA SER A 111 10.28 11.64 -2.06
C SER A 111 9.15 12.41 -1.40
N GLU A 112 8.54 11.85 -0.34
CA GLU A 112 7.43 12.44 0.43
C GLU A 112 6.23 12.82 -0.45
N GLN A 113 6.02 12.06 -1.53
CA GLN A 113 4.96 12.31 -2.50
C GLN A 113 3.69 11.55 -2.15
N LEU A 114 2.56 12.24 -2.30
CA LEU A 114 1.25 11.61 -2.26
C LEU A 114 0.92 11.02 -3.63
N GLY A 115 0.62 9.73 -3.65
CA GLY A 115 0.07 9.03 -4.81
C GLY A 115 -1.31 8.43 -4.52
N SER A 116 -2.00 8.04 -5.58
CA SER A 116 -3.32 7.43 -5.49
C SER A 116 -3.54 6.41 -6.60
N VAL A 117 -4.24 5.32 -6.28
CA VAL A 117 -4.67 4.29 -7.23
C VAL A 117 -6.19 4.23 -7.22
N ASP A 118 -6.78 4.17 -8.40
CA ASP A 118 -8.19 3.82 -8.58
C ASP A 118 -8.28 2.32 -8.87
N SER A 119 -8.59 1.56 -7.83
CA SER A 119 -8.69 0.09 -7.89
C SER A 119 -9.93 -0.39 -8.66
N THR A 120 -10.87 0.51 -8.96
CA THR A 120 -12.16 0.21 -9.60
C THR A 120 -12.06 0.13 -11.12
N LEU A 121 -10.97 0.66 -11.67
CA LEU A 121 -10.60 0.51 -13.06
C LEU A 121 -10.13 -0.93 -13.30
N GLN A 122 -11.10 -1.85 -13.43
CA GLN A 122 -10.84 -3.22 -13.85
C GLN A 122 -10.19 -3.22 -15.25
N THR A 123 -9.10 -3.97 -15.45
CA THR A 123 -8.72 -4.36 -16.81
C THR A 123 -9.80 -5.28 -17.36
N GLN A 124 -10.40 -4.87 -18.48
CA GLN A 124 -11.13 -5.77 -19.37
C GLN A 124 -10.21 -6.87 -19.91
#